data_AF-A0A124E8H7-F1
#
_entry.id   AF-A0A124E8H7-F1
#
_cell.length_a   1.000
_cell.length_b   1.000
_cell.length_c   1.000
_cell.angle_alpha   90.00
_cell.angle_beta   90.00
_cell.angle_gamma   90.00
#
_symmetry.space_group_name_H-M   'P 1'
#
loop_
_entity.id
_entity.type
_entity.pdbx_description
1 polymer ?
#
loop_
_entity_poly.entity_id
_entity_poly.type
_entity_poly.pdbx_seq_one_letter_code
_entity_poly.pdbx_strand_id
1 'polypeptide(L)'
;MSDQSVAINPTVTTGPIAGSTKVYRELEGVPGARVPYRRVHLSNGEHLDLYDTSGPYTDPDAVIDLSAGLPPRPGVVRDRGTQLQRARAGEITAEMAFIAEREGVPAELVRREVAAGRAVIPANHNHPEAEPMIIGKAFSVKVNANIGNSAVTSSIEEEVDKMVWATRWGADTVMDLSTGRNIHETREWILRNSPVPVGTVPIYQALEKVDGDPVKLTWEVYRDTVIEQCEQGVDYMTVHAGVLLRYIPLTVDRVTGIVSRGGSIMAAWCLAHHQESFLYTHFEELCEILARYDVTFSLGDGLRPGSIADANDEAQFAELRTLGELTKIAKSHGAQVMIEGPGHVPMHKIAENVRLEEEWCEEAPFYTLGPLATDIAPGYDHITSAIGASIIAQAGTAMLCYVTPKEHLGLPNRQDVKDGVIAYKIAAHAADLAKGHPRAQQRDDALSKARFEFRWHDQFALSLDPDTAREYHDETLPAEPAKTAHFCSMCGPRFCSMRITADIRDAMAQKSREFAEHGNQVYLPLEEVRP
;
A
#
# COMPACT_ATOMS: atom_id res chain seq x y z
N MET A 1 12.27 -19.33 36.50
CA MET A 1 13.08 -19.95 35.43
C MET A 1 13.72 -18.82 34.68
N SER A 2 15.03 -18.89 34.45
CA SER A 2 15.86 -17.80 33.96
C SER A 2 15.37 -17.24 32.63
N ASP A 3 15.10 -15.94 32.63
CA ASP A 3 14.84 -15.07 31.49
C ASP A 3 16.08 -15.11 30.56
N GLN A 4 16.01 -15.91 29.50
CA GLN A 4 17.00 -15.85 28.42
C GLN A 4 16.51 -14.80 27.44
N SER A 5 16.90 -13.55 27.66
CA SER A 5 16.84 -12.54 26.61
C SER A 5 17.76 -13.02 25.47
N VAL A 6 17.15 -13.53 24.40
CA VAL A 6 17.87 -13.81 23.17
C VAL A 6 18.46 -12.48 22.70
N ALA A 7 19.77 -12.41 22.55
CA ALA A 7 20.43 -11.23 22.00
C ALA A 7 20.10 -11.15 20.50
N ILE A 8 19.07 -10.36 20.17
CA ILE A 8 18.62 -10.09 18.80
C ILE A 8 19.47 -8.92 18.27
N ASN A 9 20.18 -9.13 17.15
CA ASN A 9 20.90 -8.07 16.44
C ASN A 9 20.45 -8.08 14.97
N PRO A 10 19.25 -7.55 14.65
CA PRO A 10 18.76 -7.54 13.28
C PRO A 10 19.63 -6.60 12.45
N THR A 11 20.04 -7.04 11.27
CA THR A 11 20.67 -6.17 10.26
C THR A 11 19.66 -5.89 9.17
N VAL A 12 19.30 -4.62 8.98
CA VAL A 12 18.34 -4.18 7.96
C VAL A 12 19.02 -3.36 6.88
N THR A 13 18.39 -3.28 5.71
CA THR A 13 18.91 -2.45 4.61
C THR A 13 18.68 -0.97 4.87
N THR A 14 19.75 -0.20 5.06
CA THR A 14 19.71 1.26 5.25
C THR A 14 20.38 2.01 4.11
N GLY A 15 20.26 3.33 4.14
CA GLY A 15 20.88 4.26 3.21
C GLY A 15 19.96 4.66 2.05
N PRO A 16 20.32 5.71 1.30
CA PRO A 16 19.45 6.29 0.28
C PRO A 16 19.00 5.29 -0.78
N ILE A 17 17.80 5.49 -1.33
CA ILE A 17 17.36 4.80 -2.55
C ILE A 17 18.16 5.36 -3.72
N ALA A 18 18.71 4.48 -4.56
CA ALA A 18 19.66 4.87 -5.60
C ALA A 18 19.13 6.01 -6.49
N GLY A 19 19.96 7.05 -6.68
CA GLY A 19 19.60 8.24 -7.45
C GLY A 19 18.70 9.24 -6.73
N SER A 20 18.46 9.08 -5.43
CA SER A 20 17.65 10.01 -4.63
C SER A 20 18.23 10.30 -3.26
N THR A 21 17.74 11.36 -2.63
CA THR A 21 18.06 11.73 -1.24
C THR A 21 16.78 11.98 -0.46
N LYS A 22 16.71 11.56 0.81
CA LYS A 22 15.62 11.95 1.71
C LYS A 22 15.62 13.48 1.87
N VAL A 23 14.44 14.09 1.79
CA VAL A 23 14.21 15.50 2.10
C VAL A 23 12.94 15.63 2.92
N TYR A 24 12.84 16.71 3.69
CA TYR A 24 11.68 16.98 4.51
C TYR A 24 11.12 18.36 4.21
N ARG A 25 9.81 18.53 4.38
CA ARG A 25 9.13 19.83 4.41
C ARG A 25 8.55 20.06 5.80
N GLU A 26 8.86 21.21 6.38
CA GLU A 26 8.32 21.59 7.69
C GLU A 26 6.85 21.98 7.56
N LEU A 27 6.02 21.55 8.51
CA LEU A 27 4.61 21.93 8.55
C LEU A 27 4.42 23.26 9.27
N GLU A 28 3.83 24.22 8.57
CA GLU A 28 3.42 25.48 9.18
C GLU A 28 2.36 25.22 10.28
N GLY A 29 2.58 25.79 11.46
CA GLY A 29 1.65 25.66 12.59
C GLY A 29 1.76 24.36 13.41
N VAL A 30 2.61 23.41 13.03
CA VAL A 30 2.88 22.19 13.82
C VAL A 30 4.39 22.08 14.11
N PRO A 31 4.90 22.71 15.18
CA PRO A 31 6.34 22.79 15.45
C PRO A 31 7.02 21.41 15.50
N GLY A 32 8.08 21.26 14.73
CA GLY A 32 8.88 20.03 14.65
C GLY A 32 8.34 18.96 13.71
N ALA A 33 7.11 19.09 13.19
CA ALA A 33 6.58 18.12 12.24
C ALA A 33 7.20 18.31 10.85
N ARG A 34 7.70 17.20 10.29
CA ARG A 34 8.47 17.16 9.04
C ARG A 34 7.88 16.08 8.12
N VAL A 35 7.36 16.48 6.97
CA VAL A 35 6.79 15.56 5.98
C VAL A 35 7.88 15.04 5.05
N PRO A 36 8.09 13.72 4.95
CA PRO A 36 9.18 13.13 4.19
C PRO A 36 8.85 12.97 2.71
N TYR A 37 9.88 13.17 1.88
CA TYR A 37 9.90 12.90 0.46
C TYR A 37 11.26 12.33 0.07
N ARG A 38 11.33 11.65 -1.08
CA ARG A 38 12.62 11.41 -1.74
C ARG A 38 12.77 12.35 -2.92
N ARG A 39 13.87 13.10 -2.95
CA ARG A 39 14.23 13.97 -4.06
C ARG A 39 15.09 13.21 -5.05
N VAL A 40 14.60 13.07 -6.28
CA VAL A 40 15.38 12.57 -7.42
C VAL A 40 16.04 13.76 -8.09
N HIS A 41 17.37 13.81 -8.06
CA HIS A 41 18.16 14.87 -8.70
C HIS A 41 18.42 14.52 -10.15
N LEU A 42 18.08 15.42 -11.07
CA LEU A 42 18.22 15.19 -12.51
C LEU A 42 19.47 15.88 -13.04
N SER A 43 20.09 15.29 -14.06
CA SER A 43 21.34 15.79 -14.64
C SER A 43 21.20 17.17 -15.31
N ASN A 44 19.97 17.62 -15.56
CA ASN A 44 19.66 18.95 -16.12
C ASN A 44 19.52 20.05 -15.06
N GLY A 45 19.76 19.74 -13.77
CA GLY A 45 19.62 20.68 -12.65
C GLY A 45 18.21 20.80 -12.08
N GLU A 46 17.22 20.13 -12.68
CA GLU A 46 15.88 19.98 -12.11
C GLU A 46 15.85 18.85 -11.08
N HIS A 47 14.74 18.73 -10.34
CA HIS A 47 14.50 17.60 -9.44
C HIS A 47 13.02 17.24 -9.41
N LEU A 48 12.73 16.03 -8.95
CA LEU A 48 11.37 15.59 -8.66
C LEU A 48 11.28 15.04 -7.24
N ASP A 49 10.39 15.62 -6.43
CA ASP A 49 10.08 15.13 -5.09
C ASP A 49 8.98 14.06 -5.19
N LEU A 50 9.31 12.84 -4.78
CA LEU A 50 8.42 11.67 -4.82
C LEU A 50 7.95 11.30 -3.42
N TYR A 51 6.74 10.76 -3.33
CA TYR A 51 6.20 10.15 -2.12
C TYR A 51 7.15 9.05 -1.63
N ASP A 52 7.33 8.98 -0.32
CA ASP A 52 8.33 8.11 0.29
C ASP A 52 7.83 7.58 1.64
N THR A 53 7.76 6.26 1.75
CA THR A 53 7.28 5.51 2.93
C THR A 53 8.41 4.81 3.69
N SER A 54 9.66 4.93 3.20
CA SER A 54 10.80 4.21 3.75
C SER A 54 11.26 4.69 5.13
N GLY A 55 10.63 5.74 5.67
CA GLY A 55 10.96 6.30 6.99
C GLY A 55 12.41 6.76 7.12
N PRO A 56 12.94 6.78 8.35
CA PRO A 56 14.33 7.17 8.63
C PRO A 56 15.39 6.24 8.02
N TYR A 57 15.04 5.03 7.58
CA TYR A 57 16.01 4.05 7.07
C TYR A 57 16.76 4.49 5.81
N THR A 58 16.18 5.41 5.03
CA THR A 58 16.81 5.97 3.81
C THR A 58 17.36 7.38 4.00
N ASP A 59 17.28 7.90 5.24
CA ASP A 59 17.90 9.16 5.63
C ASP A 59 19.36 8.90 6.04
N PRO A 60 20.35 9.45 5.32
CA PRO A 60 21.76 9.25 5.65
C PRO A 60 22.17 9.88 7.00
N ASP A 61 21.38 10.82 7.52
CA ASP A 61 21.65 11.52 8.76
C ASP A 61 20.95 10.87 9.97
N ALA A 62 20.08 9.87 9.75
CA ALA A 62 19.40 9.15 10.82
C ALA A 62 20.29 8.08 11.45
N VAL A 63 20.26 8.00 12.78
CA VAL A 63 20.88 6.91 13.54
C VAL A 63 19.84 5.82 13.74
N ILE A 64 20.09 4.64 13.19
CA ILE A 64 19.19 3.49 13.27
C ILE A 64 19.66 2.56 14.38
N ASP A 65 18.89 2.51 15.47
CA ASP A 65 19.05 1.54 16.56
C ASP A 65 17.74 0.78 16.73
N LEU A 66 17.69 -0.44 16.22
CA LEU A 66 16.47 -1.26 16.23
C LEU A 66 16.03 -1.65 17.65
N SER A 67 16.96 -1.67 18.61
CA SER A 67 16.66 -1.98 20.01
C SER A 67 16.01 -0.80 20.72
N ALA A 68 16.35 0.43 20.32
CA ALA A 68 15.72 1.65 20.81
C ALA A 68 14.38 1.95 20.09
N GLY A 69 14.20 1.43 18.87
CA GLY A 69 13.08 1.75 18.00
C GLY A 69 13.25 3.11 17.29
N LEU A 70 12.31 3.43 16.41
CA LEU A 70 12.24 4.73 15.75
C LEU A 70 11.79 5.82 16.73
N PRO A 71 12.23 7.08 16.53
CA PRO A 71 11.80 8.17 17.39
C PRO A 71 10.30 8.45 17.21
N PRO A 72 9.56 8.72 18.29
CA PRO A 72 8.15 9.11 18.21
C PRO A 72 7.99 10.46 17.49
N ARG A 73 6.95 10.59 16.67
CA ARG A 73 6.62 11.86 16.01
C ARG A 73 6.26 12.95 17.05
N PRO A 74 6.60 14.22 16.78
CA PRO A 74 6.30 15.31 17.70
C PRO A 74 4.80 15.57 17.78
N GLY A 75 4.33 16.07 18.93
CA GLY A 75 2.93 16.49 19.11
C GLY A 75 1.92 15.35 19.25
N VAL A 76 2.36 14.12 19.55
CA VAL A 76 1.45 13.02 19.89
C VAL A 76 0.78 13.31 21.22
N VAL A 77 -0.55 13.30 21.20
CA VAL A 77 -1.40 13.46 22.38
C VAL A 77 -2.30 12.23 22.46
N ARG A 78 -2.17 11.48 23.55
CA ARG A 78 -2.99 10.30 23.85
C ARG A 78 -4.38 10.71 24.34
N ASP A 79 -5.36 9.82 24.23
CA ASP A 79 -6.71 9.95 24.79
C ASP A 79 -7.53 11.15 24.29
N ARG A 80 -7.38 11.53 23.01
CA ARG A 80 -8.06 12.69 22.41
C ARG A 80 -9.20 12.37 21.44
N GLY A 81 -9.72 11.14 21.50
CA GLY A 81 -10.70 10.62 20.54
C GLY A 81 -10.07 10.26 19.19
N THR A 82 -10.91 9.76 18.27
CA THR A 82 -10.49 9.28 16.96
C THR A 82 -10.35 10.41 15.93
N GLN A 83 -9.60 10.17 14.85
CA GLN A 83 -9.58 11.12 13.72
C GLN A 83 -10.98 11.36 13.15
N LEU A 84 -11.87 10.35 13.11
CA LEU A 84 -13.27 10.52 12.68
C LEU A 84 -14.06 11.47 13.58
N GLN A 85 -13.97 11.28 14.90
CA GLN A 85 -14.66 12.13 15.87
C GLN A 85 -14.19 13.58 15.76
N ARG A 86 -12.88 13.79 15.68
CA ARG A 86 -12.27 15.12 15.56
C ARG A 86 -12.61 15.80 14.23
N ALA A 87 -12.57 15.05 13.13
CA ALA A 87 -12.99 15.54 11.83
C ALA A 87 -14.45 16.02 11.84
N ARG A 88 -15.36 15.24 12.45
CA ARG A 88 -16.78 15.60 12.60
C ARG A 88 -17.01 16.79 13.52
N ALA A 89 -16.12 17.02 14.49
CA ALA A 89 -16.11 18.23 15.32
C ALA A 89 -15.58 19.48 14.58
N GLY A 90 -15.14 19.34 13.32
CA GLY A 90 -14.61 20.44 12.52
C GLY A 90 -13.13 20.73 12.77
N GLU A 91 -12.41 19.85 13.46
CA GLU A 91 -11.00 20.02 13.78
C GLU A 91 -10.09 19.50 12.65
N ILE A 92 -9.08 20.28 12.27
CA ILE A 92 -7.96 19.81 11.46
C ILE A 92 -6.82 19.42 12.41
N THR A 93 -6.52 18.13 12.48
CA THR A 93 -5.49 17.59 13.37
C THR A 93 -4.09 17.72 12.77
N ALA A 94 -3.06 17.49 13.58
CA ALA A 94 -1.68 17.45 13.09
C ALA A 94 -1.48 16.34 12.05
N GLU A 95 -2.13 15.19 12.23
CA GLU A 95 -2.14 14.11 11.24
C GLU A 95 -2.77 14.56 9.92
N MET A 96 -3.93 15.24 9.97
CA MET A 96 -4.59 15.74 8.77
C MET A 96 -3.74 16.78 8.03
N ALA A 97 -3.09 17.69 8.76
CA ALA A 97 -2.17 18.68 8.17
C ALA A 97 -0.93 18.01 7.54
N PHE A 98 -0.38 16.99 8.19
CA PHE A 98 0.74 16.20 7.65
C PHE A 98 0.37 15.52 6.34
N ILE A 99 -0.79 14.87 6.30
CA ILE A 99 -1.33 14.19 5.12
C ILE A 99 -1.62 15.18 4.00
N ALA A 100 -2.16 16.35 4.31
CA ALA A 100 -2.47 17.39 3.34
C ALA A 100 -1.23 17.79 2.54
N GLU A 101 -0.11 18.04 3.24
CA GLU A 101 1.18 18.31 2.60
C GLU A 101 1.66 17.09 1.80
N ARG A 102 1.66 15.89 2.41
CA ARG A 102 2.15 14.64 1.78
C ARG A 102 1.43 14.32 0.46
N GLU A 103 0.11 14.44 0.45
CA GLU A 103 -0.76 14.22 -0.72
C GLU A 103 -0.81 15.44 -1.66
N GLY A 104 -0.36 16.62 -1.21
CA GLY A 104 -0.38 17.86 -1.99
C GLY A 104 -1.80 18.38 -2.22
N VAL A 105 -2.65 18.31 -1.19
CA VAL A 105 -4.06 18.69 -1.21
C VAL A 105 -4.41 19.60 -0.02
N PRO A 106 -5.53 20.34 -0.05
CA PRO A 106 -5.95 21.14 1.11
C PRO A 106 -6.28 20.28 2.33
N ALA A 107 -5.87 20.71 3.54
CA ALA A 107 -6.18 20.00 4.78
C ALA A 107 -7.69 19.88 5.06
N GLU A 108 -8.48 20.83 4.56
CA GLU A 108 -9.95 20.75 4.64
C GLU A 108 -10.53 19.63 3.77
N LEU A 109 -9.88 19.24 2.65
CA LEU A 109 -10.29 18.05 1.91
C LEU A 109 -10.08 16.79 2.76
N VAL A 110 -8.91 16.67 3.38
CA VAL A 110 -8.56 15.57 4.30
C VAL A 110 -9.62 15.45 5.40
N ARG A 111 -9.86 16.54 6.13
CA ARG A 111 -10.85 16.57 7.22
C ARG A 111 -12.24 16.18 6.73
N ARG A 112 -12.71 16.72 5.60
CA ARG A 112 -14.06 16.43 5.07
C ARG A 112 -14.23 14.96 4.69
N GLU A 113 -13.25 14.37 4.00
CA GLU A 113 -13.32 12.96 3.61
C GLU A 113 -13.29 12.02 4.83
N VAL A 114 -12.47 12.35 5.84
CA VAL A 114 -12.47 11.64 7.12
C VAL A 114 -13.80 11.81 7.86
N ALA A 115 -14.35 13.02 7.96
CA ALA A 115 -15.61 13.28 8.64
C ALA A 115 -16.80 12.54 8.00
N ALA A 116 -16.79 12.43 6.67
CA ALA A 116 -17.77 11.66 5.89
C ALA A 116 -17.58 10.14 6.05
N GLY A 117 -16.43 9.69 6.56
CA GLY A 117 -16.08 8.28 6.66
C GLY A 117 -15.77 7.65 5.29
N ARG A 118 -15.31 8.46 4.32
CA ARG A 118 -14.83 8.03 2.99
C ARG A 118 -13.31 7.99 2.89
N ALA A 119 -12.65 8.35 3.98
CA ALA A 119 -11.23 8.18 4.19
C ALA A 119 -10.95 7.85 5.66
N VAL A 120 -9.87 7.12 5.90
CA VAL A 120 -9.39 6.78 7.24
C VAL A 120 -7.91 7.15 7.38
N ILE A 121 -7.51 7.45 8.62
CA ILE A 121 -6.14 7.72 9.03
C ILE A 121 -5.81 6.71 10.14
N PRO A 122 -5.27 5.53 9.81
CA PRO A 122 -4.84 4.54 10.80
C PRO A 122 -3.67 5.11 11.60
N ALA A 123 -3.95 5.52 12.84
CA ALA A 123 -3.00 6.25 13.67
C ALA A 123 -3.29 6.02 15.16
N ASN A 124 -3.08 4.78 15.60
CA ASN A 124 -3.27 4.43 17.01
C ASN A 124 -2.43 5.37 17.90
N HIS A 125 -3.01 5.83 19.00
CA HIS A 125 -2.34 6.75 19.94
C HIS A 125 -1.04 6.17 20.53
N ASN A 126 -0.89 4.85 20.52
CA ASN A 126 0.28 4.12 20.99
C ASN A 126 1.28 3.76 19.90
N HIS A 127 1.11 4.24 18.65
CA HIS A 127 2.09 4.09 17.57
C HIS A 127 2.60 5.45 17.09
N PRO A 128 3.33 6.18 17.95
CA PRO A 128 3.86 7.49 17.61
C PRO A 128 4.95 7.43 16.54
N GLU A 129 5.58 6.28 16.29
CA GLU A 129 6.65 6.09 15.31
C GLU A 129 6.15 6.19 13.85
N ALA A 130 4.88 5.84 13.60
CA ALA A 130 4.30 5.89 12.27
C ALA A 130 4.14 7.33 11.74
N GLU A 131 4.63 7.56 10.53
CA GLU A 131 4.41 8.78 9.77
C GLU A 131 2.98 8.78 9.19
N PRO A 132 2.12 9.77 9.51
CA PRO A 132 0.72 9.76 9.10
C PRO A 132 0.51 9.60 7.59
N MET A 133 -0.49 8.80 7.23
CA MET A 133 -0.94 8.58 5.86
C MET A 133 -2.47 8.43 5.84
N ILE A 134 -3.07 8.50 4.65
CA ILE A 134 -4.53 8.41 4.47
C ILE A 134 -4.90 7.33 3.45
N ILE A 135 -6.01 6.65 3.72
CA ILE A 135 -6.61 5.67 2.84
C ILE A 135 -8.00 6.18 2.46
N GLY A 136 -8.23 6.48 1.18
CA GLY A 136 -9.53 6.90 0.65
C GLY A 136 -9.49 7.15 -0.85
N LYS A 137 -10.63 6.98 -1.52
CA LYS A 137 -10.75 7.06 -3.00
C LYS A 137 -10.26 8.40 -3.60
N ALA A 138 -10.40 9.48 -2.83
CA ALA A 138 -10.01 10.83 -3.24
C ALA A 138 -8.49 11.10 -3.22
N PHE A 139 -7.69 10.18 -2.67
CA PHE A 139 -6.24 10.31 -2.52
C PHE A 139 -5.51 9.32 -3.44
N SER A 140 -4.17 9.35 -3.40
CA SER A 140 -3.34 8.36 -4.08
C SER A 140 -3.66 6.94 -3.59
N VAL A 141 -3.64 5.96 -4.48
CA VAL A 141 -3.93 4.57 -4.13
C VAL A 141 -2.79 4.01 -3.27
N LYS A 142 -3.14 3.40 -2.15
CA LYS A 142 -2.18 2.86 -1.17
C LYS A 142 -1.94 1.38 -1.38
N VAL A 143 -0.76 0.90 -0.96
CA VAL A 143 -0.36 -0.52 -1.07
C VAL A 143 0.00 -1.05 0.30
N ASN A 144 -0.58 -2.19 0.68
CA ASN A 144 -0.21 -2.93 1.87
C ASN A 144 0.73 -4.10 1.53
N ALA A 145 1.73 -4.35 2.37
CA ALA A 145 2.54 -5.56 2.32
C ALA A 145 2.28 -6.46 3.55
N ASN A 146 1.93 -7.71 3.30
CA ASN A 146 1.81 -8.72 4.37
C ASN A 146 3.18 -9.32 4.68
N ILE A 147 3.56 -9.26 5.95
CA ILE A 147 4.70 -9.96 6.54
C ILE A 147 4.16 -10.87 7.65
N GLY A 148 5.06 -11.50 8.41
CA GLY A 148 4.72 -12.35 9.53
C GLY A 148 5.41 -13.71 9.45
N ASN A 149 5.69 -14.25 10.63
CA ASN A 149 6.29 -15.56 10.78
C ASN A 149 5.22 -16.67 10.67
N SER A 150 5.68 -17.91 10.62
CA SER A 150 4.79 -19.07 10.76
C SER A 150 5.35 -20.06 11.76
N ALA A 151 4.53 -21.02 12.17
CA ALA A 151 4.96 -22.15 13.00
C ALA A 151 6.13 -22.97 12.39
N VAL A 152 6.42 -22.81 11.09
CA VAL A 152 7.39 -23.62 10.35
C VAL A 152 8.69 -22.86 10.05
N THR A 153 8.63 -21.54 9.86
CA THR A 153 9.78 -20.73 9.40
C THR A 153 9.69 -19.25 9.82
N SER A 154 10.83 -18.55 9.75
CA SER A 154 11.07 -17.12 10.05
C SER A 154 11.43 -16.80 11.50
N SER A 155 12.12 -15.68 11.70
CA SER A 155 12.54 -15.12 12.99
C SER A 155 12.15 -13.65 13.13
N ILE A 156 12.27 -13.09 14.34
CA ILE A 156 12.00 -11.67 14.60
C ILE A 156 12.86 -10.78 13.70
N GLU A 157 14.13 -11.12 13.52
CA GLU A 157 15.07 -10.38 12.68
C GLU A 157 14.63 -10.36 11.21
N GLU A 158 14.18 -11.50 10.69
CA GLU A 158 13.70 -11.60 9.31
C GLU A 158 12.41 -10.80 9.09
N GLU A 159 11.51 -10.77 10.08
CA GLU A 159 10.28 -9.96 9.99
C GLU A 159 10.56 -8.46 10.02
N VAL A 160 11.49 -8.01 10.86
CA VAL A 160 11.91 -6.60 10.90
C VAL A 160 12.60 -6.21 9.59
N ASP A 161 13.49 -7.05 9.02
CA ASP A 161 14.09 -6.77 7.70
C ASP A 161 13.03 -6.75 6.59
N LYS A 162 12.06 -7.68 6.58
CA LYS A 162 10.97 -7.66 5.60
C LYS A 162 10.12 -6.39 5.70
N MET A 163 9.84 -5.89 6.90
CA MET A 163 9.14 -4.62 7.10
C MET A 163 9.93 -3.44 6.51
N VAL A 164 11.21 -3.31 6.86
CA VAL A 164 12.09 -2.24 6.34
C VAL A 164 12.23 -2.35 4.82
N TRP A 165 12.33 -3.57 4.31
CA TRP A 165 12.44 -3.85 2.89
C TRP A 165 11.16 -3.52 2.12
N ALA A 166 10.00 -3.87 2.64
CA ALA A 166 8.71 -3.56 2.02
C ALA A 166 8.47 -2.05 1.96
N THR A 167 8.69 -1.34 3.07
CA THR A 167 8.53 0.13 3.15
C THR A 167 9.54 0.85 2.28
N ARG A 168 10.79 0.37 2.16
CA ARG A 168 11.80 0.89 1.22
C ARG A 168 11.29 0.93 -0.22
N TRP A 169 10.56 -0.09 -0.65
CA TRP A 169 10.06 -0.22 -2.03
C TRP A 169 8.68 0.42 -2.25
N GLY A 170 8.08 0.99 -1.20
CA GLY A 170 6.90 1.82 -1.32
C GLY A 170 5.62 1.25 -0.69
N ALA A 171 5.71 0.19 0.11
CA ALA A 171 4.56 -0.23 0.93
C ALA A 171 4.14 0.93 1.84
N ASP A 172 2.85 1.28 1.78
CA ASP A 172 2.23 2.39 2.51
C ASP A 172 1.71 1.96 3.88
N THR A 173 1.41 0.68 4.04
CA THR A 173 1.14 0.00 5.31
C THR A 173 1.79 -1.38 5.30
N VAL A 174 1.95 -1.98 6.48
CA VAL A 174 2.31 -3.40 6.60
C VAL A 174 1.29 -4.12 7.47
N MET A 175 1.10 -5.42 7.26
CA MET A 175 0.36 -6.26 8.20
C MET A 175 1.25 -7.34 8.77
N ASP A 176 1.24 -7.48 10.08
CA ASP A 176 1.81 -8.62 10.77
C ASP A 176 0.78 -9.75 10.82
N LEU A 177 0.98 -10.76 9.98
CA LEU A 177 0.15 -11.97 9.89
C LEU A 177 0.83 -13.17 10.58
N SER A 178 1.74 -12.91 11.52
CA SER A 178 2.46 -13.92 12.29
C SER A 178 1.54 -14.95 12.93
N THR A 179 1.97 -16.21 12.92
CA THR A 179 1.28 -17.36 13.51
C THR A 179 2.27 -18.26 14.24
N GLY A 180 1.82 -18.98 15.26
CA GLY A 180 2.69 -19.80 16.11
C GLY A 180 3.29 -19.02 17.29
N ARG A 181 4.60 -19.19 17.52
CA ARG A 181 5.27 -18.69 18.75
C ARG A 181 5.70 -17.23 18.62
N ASN A 182 5.78 -16.56 19.78
CA ASN A 182 6.34 -15.21 19.93
C ASN A 182 5.64 -14.13 19.07
N ILE A 183 4.32 -14.27 18.83
CA ILE A 183 3.55 -13.30 18.03
C ILE A 183 3.58 -11.91 18.69
N HIS A 184 3.46 -11.85 20.02
CA HIS A 184 3.49 -10.60 20.77
C HIS A 184 4.84 -9.87 20.61
N GLU A 185 5.94 -10.59 20.84
CA GLU A 185 7.30 -10.05 20.79
C GLU A 185 7.68 -9.65 19.36
N THR A 186 7.37 -10.49 18.36
CA THR A 186 7.62 -10.17 16.95
C THR A 186 6.94 -8.86 16.55
N ARG A 187 5.66 -8.71 16.93
CA ARG A 187 4.88 -7.50 16.66
C ARG A 187 5.42 -6.27 17.39
N GLU A 188 5.91 -6.41 18.62
CA GLU A 188 6.51 -5.29 19.37
C GLU A 188 7.72 -4.73 18.62
N TRP A 189 8.61 -5.62 18.16
CA TRP A 189 9.76 -5.23 17.36
C TRP A 189 9.36 -4.57 16.03
N ILE A 190 8.32 -5.07 15.36
CA ILE A 190 7.79 -4.46 14.12
C ILE A 190 7.24 -3.07 14.41
N LEU A 191 6.34 -2.90 15.37
CA LEU A 191 5.68 -1.63 15.69
C LEU A 191 6.69 -0.55 16.08
N ARG A 192 7.60 -0.85 17.02
CA ARG A 192 8.60 0.13 17.46
C ARG A 192 9.58 0.54 16.35
N ASN A 193 9.66 -0.23 15.27
CA ASN A 193 10.52 0.05 14.12
C ASN A 193 9.75 0.47 12.86
N SER A 194 8.41 0.52 12.89
CA SER A 194 7.65 0.78 11.67
C SER A 194 7.44 2.28 11.46
N PRO A 195 7.85 2.84 10.31
CA PRO A 195 7.52 4.22 9.96
C PRO A 195 6.12 4.33 9.32
N VAL A 196 5.43 3.21 9.12
CA VAL A 196 4.11 3.13 8.48
C VAL A 196 3.10 2.46 9.39
N PRO A 197 1.78 2.64 9.15
CA PRO A 197 0.77 1.93 9.91
C PRO A 197 0.91 0.41 9.84
N VAL A 198 0.69 -0.26 10.98
CA VAL A 198 0.76 -1.72 11.13
C VAL A 198 -0.64 -2.28 11.40
N GLY A 199 -1.07 -3.21 10.55
CA GLY A 199 -2.30 -3.95 10.72
C GLY A 199 -2.11 -5.37 11.23
N THR A 200 -3.18 -5.96 11.78
CA THR A 200 -3.19 -7.35 12.24
C THR A 200 -4.52 -8.04 11.97
N VAL A 201 -4.57 -9.35 12.18
CA VAL A 201 -5.82 -10.12 12.28
C VAL A 201 -5.90 -10.72 13.69
N PRO A 202 -6.58 -10.09 14.68
CA PRO A 202 -6.50 -10.50 16.08
C PRO A 202 -6.90 -11.95 16.35
N ILE A 203 -7.78 -12.52 15.52
CA ILE A 203 -8.22 -13.91 15.65
C ILE A 203 -7.07 -14.92 15.53
N TYR A 204 -5.98 -14.58 14.83
CA TYR A 204 -4.83 -15.48 14.67
C TYR A 204 -4.10 -15.68 16.00
N GLN A 205 -3.82 -14.59 16.72
CA GLN A 205 -3.22 -14.70 18.05
C GLN A 205 -4.21 -15.28 19.08
N ALA A 206 -5.49 -14.92 18.99
CA ALA A 206 -6.51 -15.49 19.88
C ALA A 206 -6.61 -17.01 19.72
N LEU A 207 -6.47 -17.52 18.49
CA LEU A 207 -6.47 -18.95 18.19
C LEU A 207 -5.25 -19.66 18.80
N GLU A 208 -4.06 -19.05 18.76
CA GLU A 208 -2.86 -19.59 19.41
C GLU A 208 -3.01 -19.65 20.94
N LYS A 209 -3.70 -18.67 21.56
CA LYS A 209 -3.99 -18.69 23.00
C LYS A 209 -4.89 -19.84 23.44
N VAL A 210 -5.58 -20.51 22.51
CA VAL A 210 -6.42 -21.69 22.76
C VAL A 210 -5.88 -22.95 22.07
N ASP A 211 -4.57 -23.01 21.87
CA ASP A 211 -3.83 -24.15 21.30
C ASP A 211 -4.29 -24.55 19.89
N GLY A 212 -4.70 -23.59 19.07
CA GLY A 212 -5.10 -23.85 17.69
C GLY A 212 -6.52 -24.40 17.52
N ASP A 213 -7.29 -24.55 18.60
CA ASP A 213 -8.64 -25.12 18.55
C ASP A 213 -9.70 -24.00 18.40
N PRO A 214 -10.29 -23.84 17.21
CA PRO A 214 -11.26 -22.78 16.98
C PRO A 214 -12.48 -22.92 17.91
N VAL A 215 -12.86 -24.12 18.34
CA VAL A 215 -14.05 -24.34 19.19
C VAL A 215 -13.85 -23.75 20.59
N LYS A 216 -12.61 -23.62 21.05
CA LYS A 216 -12.28 -23.06 22.37
C LYS A 216 -12.23 -21.53 22.39
N LEU A 217 -12.36 -20.86 21.25
CA LEU A 217 -12.42 -19.40 21.21
C LEU A 217 -13.66 -18.90 21.98
N THR A 218 -13.46 -17.83 22.74
CA THR A 218 -14.55 -17.09 23.40
C THR A 218 -14.35 -15.59 23.15
N TRP A 219 -15.41 -14.82 23.40
CA TRP A 219 -15.33 -13.37 23.35
C TRP A 219 -14.22 -12.82 24.26
N GLU A 220 -14.06 -13.36 25.47
CA GLU A 220 -13.08 -12.87 26.44
C GLU A 220 -11.65 -13.05 25.94
N VAL A 221 -11.31 -14.22 25.38
CA VAL A 221 -9.97 -14.47 24.81
C VAL A 221 -9.69 -13.52 23.64
N TYR A 222 -10.70 -13.31 22.79
CA TYR A 222 -10.57 -12.41 21.66
C TYR A 222 -10.43 -10.94 22.11
N ARG A 223 -11.30 -10.48 23.01
CA ARG A 223 -11.30 -9.13 23.59
C ARG A 223 -9.96 -8.81 24.24
N ASP A 224 -9.46 -9.71 25.08
CA ASP A 224 -8.18 -9.51 25.77
C ASP A 224 -7.02 -9.45 24.76
N THR A 225 -7.11 -10.20 23.65
CA THR A 225 -6.15 -10.12 22.53
C THR A 225 -6.23 -8.79 21.78
N VAL A 226 -7.44 -8.28 21.52
CA VAL A 226 -7.63 -6.96 20.91
C VAL A 226 -7.03 -5.88 21.79
N ILE A 227 -7.31 -5.88 23.09
CA ILE A 227 -6.78 -4.88 24.03
C ILE A 227 -5.24 -4.92 24.06
N GLU A 228 -4.67 -6.12 24.16
CA GLU A 228 -3.21 -6.31 24.11
C GLU A 228 -2.59 -5.66 22.86
N GLN A 229 -3.19 -5.87 21.68
CA GLN A 229 -2.69 -5.30 20.43
C GLN A 229 -2.91 -3.78 20.32
N CYS A 230 -4.04 -3.28 20.84
CA CYS A 230 -4.31 -1.84 20.94
C CYS A 230 -3.26 -1.12 21.81
N GLU A 231 -2.86 -1.74 22.92
CA GLU A 231 -1.85 -1.21 23.84
C GLU A 231 -0.45 -1.18 23.22
N GLN A 232 -0.11 -2.17 22.39
CA GLN A 232 1.15 -2.18 21.64
C GLN A 232 1.23 -1.08 20.58
N GLY A 233 0.09 -0.73 19.95
CA GLY A 233 0.02 0.31 18.91
C GLY A 233 -0.45 -0.17 17.54
N VAL A 234 -1.13 -1.32 17.42
CA VAL A 234 -1.70 -1.72 16.12
C VAL A 234 -2.67 -0.66 15.60
N ASP A 235 -2.51 -0.20 14.36
CA ASP A 235 -3.28 0.94 13.80
C ASP A 235 -4.62 0.53 13.21
N TYR A 236 -4.70 -0.70 12.69
CA TYR A 236 -5.95 -1.24 12.17
C TYR A 236 -6.03 -2.75 12.35
N MET A 237 -7.25 -3.26 12.50
CA MET A 237 -7.49 -4.67 12.74
C MET A 237 -8.49 -5.23 11.74
N THR A 238 -8.11 -6.34 11.10
CA THR A 238 -9.03 -7.14 10.29
C THR A 238 -9.96 -7.95 11.19
N VAL A 239 -11.25 -7.64 11.13
CA VAL A 239 -12.29 -8.27 11.94
C VAL A 239 -13.34 -8.92 11.04
N HIS A 240 -13.45 -10.24 11.11
CA HIS A 240 -14.36 -11.05 10.29
C HIS A 240 -15.78 -11.12 10.88
N ALA A 241 -16.32 -9.97 11.30
CA ALA A 241 -17.64 -9.89 11.92
C ALA A 241 -18.79 -10.10 10.91
N GLY A 242 -18.50 -10.09 9.60
CA GLY A 242 -19.48 -10.39 8.54
C GLY A 242 -19.73 -11.89 8.30
N VAL A 243 -18.92 -12.79 8.89
CA VAL A 243 -19.09 -14.24 8.74
C VAL A 243 -20.18 -14.74 9.67
N LEU A 244 -21.41 -14.71 9.19
CA LEU A 244 -22.58 -15.09 9.98
C LEU A 244 -22.93 -16.56 9.79
N LEU A 245 -23.47 -17.19 10.83
CA LEU A 245 -23.85 -18.61 10.83
C LEU A 245 -24.74 -18.96 9.63
N ARG A 246 -25.69 -18.09 9.31
CA ARG A 246 -26.63 -18.25 8.19
C ARG A 246 -26.00 -18.15 6.80
N TYR A 247 -24.79 -17.59 6.68
CA TYR A 247 -24.10 -17.45 5.40
C TYR A 247 -23.19 -18.65 5.08
N ILE A 248 -22.79 -19.42 6.08
CA ILE A 248 -21.91 -20.59 5.89
C ILE A 248 -22.51 -21.59 4.87
N PRO A 249 -23.81 -21.96 4.92
CA PRO A 249 -24.39 -22.87 3.94
C PRO A 249 -24.34 -22.38 2.49
N LEU A 250 -24.25 -21.06 2.25
CA LEU A 250 -24.15 -20.48 0.90
C LEU A 250 -22.82 -20.84 0.22
N THR A 251 -21.82 -21.27 1.00
CA THR A 251 -20.48 -21.62 0.50
C THR A 251 -20.33 -23.09 0.11
N VAL A 252 -21.34 -23.93 0.38
CA VAL A 252 -21.25 -25.40 0.20
C VAL A 252 -21.03 -25.79 -1.26
N ASP A 253 -21.61 -25.05 -2.19
CA ASP A 253 -21.53 -25.33 -3.63
C ASP A 253 -20.36 -24.59 -4.33
N ARG A 254 -19.52 -23.85 -3.58
CA ARG A 254 -18.35 -23.19 -4.14
C ARG A 254 -17.30 -24.20 -4.59
N VAL A 255 -16.55 -23.85 -5.63
CA VAL A 255 -15.41 -24.64 -6.11
C VAL A 255 -14.29 -24.66 -5.07
N THR A 256 -14.03 -23.53 -4.41
CA THR A 256 -12.93 -23.39 -3.44
C THR A 256 -13.37 -23.10 -2.00
N GLY A 257 -14.68 -23.12 -1.74
CA GLY A 257 -15.23 -22.95 -0.38
C GLY A 257 -14.87 -21.60 0.25
N ILE A 258 -14.41 -21.64 1.51
CA ILE A 258 -13.97 -20.48 2.29
C ILE A 258 -12.44 -20.46 2.31
N VAL A 259 -11.84 -19.49 1.61
CA VAL A 259 -10.38 -19.35 1.51
C VAL A 259 -9.79 -18.31 2.46
N SER A 260 -10.64 -17.53 3.14
CA SER A 260 -10.16 -16.66 4.22
C SER A 260 -9.79 -17.50 5.44
N ARG A 261 -8.55 -17.40 5.92
CA ARG A 261 -8.11 -18.06 7.15
C ARG A 261 -8.98 -17.62 8.33
N GLY A 262 -9.10 -16.32 8.56
CA GLY A 262 -9.95 -15.77 9.63
C GLY A 262 -11.42 -16.13 9.46
N GLY A 263 -11.93 -16.08 8.22
CA GLY A 263 -13.30 -16.50 7.91
C GLY A 263 -13.57 -17.97 8.19
N SER A 264 -12.64 -18.87 7.84
CA SER A 264 -12.76 -20.31 8.11
C SER A 264 -12.72 -20.64 9.62
N ILE A 265 -11.95 -19.88 10.40
CA ILE A 265 -11.90 -20.02 11.87
C ILE A 265 -13.27 -19.68 12.46
N MET A 266 -13.84 -18.55 12.04
CA MET A 266 -15.17 -18.13 12.50
C MET A 266 -16.27 -19.09 12.04
N ALA A 267 -16.21 -19.58 10.79
CA ALA A 267 -17.16 -20.57 10.30
C ALA A 267 -17.11 -21.86 11.12
N ALA A 268 -15.91 -22.36 11.43
CA ALA A 268 -15.73 -23.55 12.28
C ALA A 268 -16.30 -23.35 13.69
N TRP A 269 -16.05 -22.18 14.31
CA TRP A 269 -16.61 -21.84 15.61
C TRP A 269 -18.15 -21.79 15.58
N CYS A 270 -18.73 -21.09 14.61
CA CYS A 270 -20.18 -20.96 14.45
C CYS A 270 -20.86 -22.33 14.27
N LEU A 271 -20.27 -23.22 13.46
CA LEU A 271 -20.81 -24.57 13.24
C LEU A 271 -20.70 -25.46 14.48
N ALA A 272 -19.59 -25.39 15.22
CA ALA A 272 -19.37 -26.21 16.40
C ALA A 272 -20.34 -25.87 17.54
N HIS A 273 -20.62 -24.57 17.73
CA HIS A 273 -21.52 -24.09 18.77
C HIS A 273 -22.98 -23.93 18.31
N HIS A 274 -23.21 -23.91 17.00
CA HIS A 274 -24.48 -23.55 16.36
C HIS A 274 -25.02 -22.21 16.89
N GLN A 275 -24.12 -21.22 17.01
CA GLN A 275 -24.40 -19.87 17.50
C GLN A 275 -23.95 -18.84 16.46
N GLU A 276 -24.53 -17.65 16.52
CA GLU A 276 -24.10 -16.53 15.69
C GLU A 276 -22.69 -16.07 16.09
N SER A 277 -21.93 -15.57 15.12
CA SER A 277 -20.56 -15.09 15.31
C SER A 277 -20.44 -14.17 16.52
N PHE A 278 -19.59 -14.53 17.48
CA PHE A 278 -19.35 -13.69 18.65
C PHE A 278 -18.73 -12.33 18.28
N LEU A 279 -18.03 -12.23 17.13
CA LEU A 279 -17.53 -10.97 16.60
C LEU A 279 -18.66 -10.04 16.15
N TYR A 280 -19.75 -10.61 15.63
CA TYR A 280 -20.96 -9.87 15.26
C TYR A 280 -21.77 -9.48 16.50
N THR A 281 -22.01 -10.41 17.42
CA THR A 281 -22.88 -10.16 18.59
C THR A 281 -22.25 -9.22 19.61
N HIS A 282 -20.92 -9.14 19.69
CA HIS A 282 -20.19 -8.20 20.55
C HIS A 282 -19.61 -6.99 19.79
N PHE A 283 -20.10 -6.71 18.58
CA PHE A 283 -19.50 -5.69 17.72
C PHE A 283 -19.51 -4.28 18.34
N GLU A 284 -20.57 -3.89 19.07
CA GLU A 284 -20.61 -2.59 19.75
C GLU A 284 -19.55 -2.47 20.86
N GLU A 285 -19.34 -3.51 21.66
CA GLU A 285 -18.27 -3.56 22.67
C GLU A 285 -16.89 -3.43 22.01
N LEU A 286 -16.70 -4.11 20.86
CA LEU A 286 -15.49 -4.00 20.07
C LEU A 286 -15.27 -2.56 19.56
N CYS A 287 -16.32 -1.88 19.13
CA CYS A 287 -16.25 -0.49 18.69
C CYS A 287 -15.79 0.45 19.81
N GLU A 288 -16.29 0.26 21.04
CA GLU A 288 -15.86 1.04 22.20
C GLU A 288 -14.37 0.83 22.52
N ILE A 289 -13.88 -0.40 22.38
CA ILE A 289 -12.47 -0.73 22.58
C ILE A 289 -11.62 -0.03 21.52
N LEU A 290 -11.90 -0.25 20.22
CA LEU A 290 -11.06 0.31 19.15
C LEU A 290 -11.08 1.84 19.13
N ALA A 291 -12.23 2.46 19.38
CA ALA A 291 -12.36 3.91 19.41
C ALA A 291 -11.54 4.58 20.53
N ARG A 292 -11.28 3.87 21.65
CA ARG A 292 -10.44 4.38 22.75
C ARG A 292 -9.00 4.65 22.31
N TYR A 293 -8.48 3.82 21.42
CA TYR A 293 -7.08 3.86 20.97
C TYR A 293 -6.93 4.47 19.56
N ASP A 294 -8.05 4.80 18.89
CA ASP A 294 -8.10 5.20 17.48
C ASP A 294 -7.59 4.13 16.51
N VAL A 295 -7.93 2.87 16.81
CA VAL A 295 -7.70 1.74 15.90
C VAL A 295 -8.80 1.73 14.84
N THR A 296 -8.38 1.64 13.58
CA THR A 296 -9.29 1.58 12.43
C THR A 296 -9.80 0.15 12.24
N PHE A 297 -11.10 -0.02 12.03
CA PHE A 297 -11.64 -1.29 11.55
C PHE A 297 -11.23 -1.53 10.10
N SER A 298 -10.66 -2.70 9.84
CA SER A 298 -10.66 -3.32 8.51
C SER A 298 -11.71 -4.43 8.57
N LEU A 299 -12.91 -4.19 8.05
CA LEU A 299 -13.97 -5.21 8.12
C LEU A 299 -13.67 -6.31 7.11
N GLY A 300 -13.32 -7.49 7.62
CA GLY A 300 -12.73 -8.58 6.84
C GLY A 300 -13.72 -9.28 5.92
N ASP A 301 -13.22 -9.72 4.77
CA ASP A 301 -13.96 -10.44 3.72
C ASP A 301 -13.84 -11.96 3.90
N GLY A 302 -14.38 -12.47 5.01
CA GLY A 302 -14.29 -13.87 5.39
C GLY A 302 -14.86 -14.85 4.37
N LEU A 303 -15.80 -14.40 3.53
CA LEU A 303 -16.44 -15.15 2.46
C LEU A 303 -16.00 -14.66 1.07
N ARG A 304 -14.83 -14.04 0.93
CA ARG A 304 -14.28 -13.71 -0.41
C ARG A 304 -14.12 -14.94 -1.32
N PRO A 305 -14.16 -14.75 -2.65
CA PRO A 305 -13.94 -15.82 -3.62
C PRO A 305 -12.46 -16.23 -3.70
N GLY A 306 -12.19 -17.53 -3.66
CA GLY A 306 -10.87 -18.14 -3.86
C GLY A 306 -10.64 -18.74 -5.24
N SER A 307 -11.62 -18.58 -6.13
CA SER A 307 -11.50 -18.91 -7.55
C SER A 307 -12.37 -17.99 -8.38
N ILE A 308 -12.05 -17.90 -9.67
CA ILE A 308 -12.86 -17.17 -10.66
C ILE A 308 -14.32 -17.67 -10.70
N ALA A 309 -14.54 -18.96 -10.42
CA ALA A 309 -15.87 -19.57 -10.44
C ALA A 309 -16.77 -19.05 -9.30
N ASP A 310 -16.18 -18.76 -8.13
CA ASP A 310 -16.89 -18.35 -6.92
C ASP A 310 -17.13 -16.83 -6.86
N ALA A 311 -16.59 -16.08 -7.82
CA ALA A 311 -16.64 -14.62 -7.85
C ALA A 311 -18.07 -14.07 -8.03
N ASN A 312 -18.44 -13.10 -7.19
CA ASN A 312 -19.73 -12.41 -7.15
C ASN A 312 -20.91 -13.34 -6.82
N ASP A 313 -20.66 -14.38 -6.02
CA ASP A 313 -21.72 -15.28 -5.57
C ASP A 313 -22.54 -14.70 -4.41
N GLU A 314 -23.56 -15.45 -3.97
CA GLU A 314 -24.46 -15.01 -2.91
C GLU A 314 -23.74 -14.88 -1.56
N ALA A 315 -22.82 -15.78 -1.23
CA ALA A 315 -22.10 -15.75 0.05
C ALA A 315 -21.24 -14.48 0.17
N GLN A 316 -20.51 -14.13 -0.89
CA GLN A 316 -19.68 -12.93 -0.92
C GLN A 316 -20.52 -11.66 -0.71
N PHE A 317 -21.61 -11.51 -1.47
CA PHE A 317 -22.43 -10.30 -1.38
C PHE A 317 -23.31 -10.25 -0.13
N ALA A 318 -23.68 -11.40 0.44
CA ALA A 318 -24.36 -11.45 1.74
C ALA A 318 -23.46 -10.89 2.85
N GLU A 319 -22.17 -11.28 2.86
CA GLU A 319 -21.20 -10.71 3.80
C GLU A 319 -21.01 -9.20 3.56
N LEU A 320 -20.80 -8.77 2.31
CA LEU A 320 -20.59 -7.34 1.98
C LEU A 320 -21.74 -6.44 2.49
N ARG A 321 -23.00 -6.88 2.35
CA ARG A 321 -24.16 -6.14 2.89
C ARG A 321 -24.10 -6.03 4.41
N THR A 322 -23.70 -7.11 5.09
CA THR A 322 -23.48 -7.08 6.55
C THR A 322 -22.32 -6.16 6.92
N LEU A 323 -21.23 -6.10 6.14
CA LEU A 323 -20.15 -5.14 6.41
C LEU A 323 -20.65 -3.69 6.30
N GLY A 324 -21.57 -3.39 5.39
CA GLY A 324 -22.24 -2.09 5.30
C GLY A 324 -23.10 -1.74 6.52
N GLU A 325 -23.80 -2.72 7.10
CA GLU A 325 -24.49 -2.57 8.39
C GLU A 325 -23.50 -2.26 9.53
N LEU A 326 -22.45 -3.07 9.66
CA LEU A 326 -21.42 -2.93 10.69
C LEU A 326 -20.65 -1.60 10.55
N THR A 327 -20.46 -1.12 9.32
CA THR A 327 -19.85 0.19 9.05
C THR A 327 -20.64 1.33 9.69
N LYS A 328 -21.97 1.30 9.59
CA LYS A 328 -22.84 2.30 10.22
C LYS A 328 -22.72 2.29 11.73
N ILE A 329 -22.69 1.10 12.33
CA ILE A 329 -22.52 0.91 13.78
C ILE A 329 -21.16 1.44 14.22
N ALA A 330 -20.06 1.01 13.59
CA ALA A 330 -18.72 1.49 13.95
C ALA A 330 -18.58 3.02 13.81
N LYS A 331 -19.10 3.59 12.71
CA LYS A 331 -19.13 5.05 12.51
C LYS A 331 -19.98 5.78 13.56
N SER A 332 -21.05 5.18 14.12
CA SER A 332 -21.84 5.81 15.19
C SER A 332 -21.12 5.82 16.54
N HIS A 333 -20.24 4.85 16.79
CA HIS A 333 -19.32 4.86 17.94
C HIS A 333 -18.08 5.75 17.71
N GLY A 334 -17.95 6.33 16.51
CA GLY A 334 -16.83 7.18 16.14
C GLY A 334 -15.55 6.41 15.77
N ALA A 335 -15.63 5.10 15.56
CA ALA A 335 -14.51 4.33 15.03
C ALA A 335 -14.34 4.57 13.52
N GLN A 336 -13.09 4.57 13.06
CA GLN A 336 -12.76 4.64 11.64
C GLN A 336 -12.96 3.27 11.00
N VAL A 337 -13.40 3.21 9.73
CA VAL A 337 -13.74 1.95 9.05
C VAL A 337 -13.25 1.97 7.61
N MET A 338 -12.61 0.89 7.20
CA MET A 338 -12.41 0.46 5.81
C MET A 338 -12.95 -0.96 5.61
N ILE A 339 -13.27 -1.31 4.36
CA ILE A 339 -13.91 -2.58 4.00
C ILE A 339 -12.92 -3.44 3.23
N GLU A 340 -12.74 -4.70 3.63
CA GLU A 340 -11.98 -5.65 2.82
C GLU A 340 -12.82 -6.22 1.68
N GLY A 341 -12.15 -6.53 0.57
CA GLY A 341 -12.80 -6.96 -0.67
C GLY A 341 -12.00 -8.01 -1.43
N PRO A 342 -12.62 -8.56 -2.49
CA PRO A 342 -12.40 -9.91 -2.97
C PRO A 342 -10.97 -10.25 -3.41
N GLY A 343 -10.73 -11.56 -3.43
CA GLY A 343 -9.52 -12.21 -3.92
C GLY A 343 -9.54 -12.52 -5.42
N HIS A 344 -10.32 -13.52 -5.86
CA HIS A 344 -10.28 -13.98 -7.27
C HIS A 344 -11.52 -13.49 -8.03
N VAL A 345 -11.34 -12.61 -9.02
CA VAL A 345 -12.45 -11.99 -9.76
C VAL A 345 -12.07 -11.78 -11.23
N PRO A 346 -12.81 -12.36 -12.20
CA PRO A 346 -12.51 -12.13 -13.61
C PRO A 346 -12.86 -10.69 -13.99
N MET A 347 -12.07 -10.10 -14.90
CA MET A 347 -12.10 -8.65 -15.18
C MET A 347 -13.50 -8.04 -15.39
N HIS A 348 -14.41 -8.74 -16.08
CA HIS A 348 -15.76 -8.26 -16.36
C HIS A 348 -16.66 -8.12 -15.12
N LYS A 349 -16.29 -8.70 -13.98
CA LYS A 349 -17.00 -8.64 -12.69
C LYS A 349 -16.42 -7.62 -11.72
N ILE A 350 -15.25 -7.04 -12.00
CA ILE A 350 -14.51 -6.20 -11.04
C ILE A 350 -15.28 -4.91 -10.70
N ALA A 351 -15.75 -4.17 -11.71
CA ALA A 351 -16.41 -2.88 -11.48
C ALA A 351 -17.71 -3.00 -10.67
N GLU A 352 -18.40 -4.14 -10.75
CA GLU A 352 -19.59 -4.40 -9.94
C GLU A 352 -19.27 -4.45 -8.45
N ASN A 353 -18.13 -5.04 -8.07
CA ASN A 353 -17.73 -5.14 -6.67
C ASN A 353 -17.56 -3.76 -6.03
N VAL A 354 -16.89 -2.84 -6.72
CA VAL A 354 -16.70 -1.46 -6.24
C VAL A 354 -18.03 -0.73 -6.15
N ARG A 355 -18.87 -0.82 -7.19
CA ARG A 355 -20.18 -0.14 -7.19
C ARG A 355 -21.05 -0.60 -6.02
N LEU A 356 -21.07 -1.91 -5.74
CA LEU A 356 -21.87 -2.48 -4.66
C LEU A 356 -21.30 -2.13 -3.28
N GLU A 357 -19.98 -2.11 -3.13
CA GLU A 357 -19.34 -1.64 -1.90
C GLU A 357 -19.70 -0.18 -1.62
N GLU A 358 -19.57 0.72 -2.60
CA GLU A 358 -19.91 2.13 -2.42
C GLU A 358 -21.39 2.32 -2.03
N GLU A 359 -22.29 1.58 -2.69
CA GLU A 359 -23.74 1.63 -2.45
C GLU A 359 -24.12 1.11 -1.05
N TRP A 360 -23.50 0.02 -0.59
CA TRP A 360 -23.91 -0.66 0.64
C TRP A 360 -23.10 -0.24 1.88
N CYS A 361 -21.86 0.21 1.70
CA CYS A 361 -20.92 0.53 2.77
C CYS A 361 -20.68 2.04 2.97
N GLU A 362 -21.56 2.90 2.44
CA GLU A 362 -21.51 4.36 2.61
C GLU A 362 -20.19 4.98 2.10
N GLU A 363 -19.73 4.53 0.93
CA GLU A 363 -18.46 4.96 0.32
C GLU A 363 -17.25 4.85 1.26
N ALA A 364 -17.26 3.88 2.19
CA ALA A 364 -16.09 3.61 3.02
C ALA A 364 -14.87 3.24 2.15
N PRO A 365 -13.64 3.45 2.62
CA PRO A 365 -12.47 3.06 1.84
C PRO A 365 -12.46 1.55 1.60
N PHE A 366 -12.35 1.14 0.35
CA PHE A 366 -12.25 -0.27 -0.02
C PHE A 366 -10.79 -0.73 -0.06
N TYR A 367 -10.53 -1.93 0.46
CA TYR A 367 -9.22 -2.56 0.61
C TYR A 367 -9.23 -3.98 0.01
N THR A 368 -8.55 -4.22 -1.11
CA THR A 368 -8.75 -5.47 -1.88
C THR A 368 -7.48 -6.33 -1.98
N LEU A 369 -7.62 -7.65 -1.93
CA LEU A 369 -6.54 -8.61 -2.18
C LEU A 369 -6.41 -8.91 -3.68
N GLY A 370 -5.70 -8.05 -4.41
CA GLY A 370 -5.72 -8.07 -5.88
C GLY A 370 -6.87 -7.22 -6.41
N PRO A 371 -7.84 -7.79 -7.16
CA PRO A 371 -8.12 -9.23 -7.29
C PRO A 371 -7.30 -9.96 -8.39
N LEU A 372 -7.11 -11.27 -8.23
CA LEU A 372 -6.55 -12.15 -9.26
C LEU A 372 -7.55 -12.29 -10.42
N ALA A 373 -7.10 -11.90 -11.62
CA ALA A 373 -7.94 -11.94 -12.83
C ALA A 373 -8.07 -13.34 -13.46
N THR A 374 -7.23 -14.30 -13.03
CA THR A 374 -7.22 -15.69 -13.51
C THR A 374 -6.50 -16.60 -12.52
N ASP A 375 -6.89 -17.88 -12.46
CA ASP A 375 -6.37 -18.87 -11.51
C ASP A 375 -5.26 -19.77 -12.09
N ILE A 376 -4.91 -19.58 -13.37
CA ILE A 376 -4.12 -20.57 -14.13
C ILE A 376 -2.60 -20.35 -14.10
N ALA A 377 -2.09 -19.40 -13.30
CA ALA A 377 -0.69 -19.00 -13.32
C ALA A 377 -0.03 -18.90 -11.92
N PRO A 378 -0.12 -19.93 -11.06
CA PRO A 378 0.60 -19.94 -9.79
C PRO A 378 2.10 -19.77 -10.02
N GLY A 379 2.76 -18.98 -9.18
CA GLY A 379 4.13 -18.48 -9.41
C GLY A 379 4.18 -17.08 -10.04
N TYR A 380 3.06 -16.64 -10.63
CA TYR A 380 2.91 -15.34 -11.28
C TYR A 380 1.69 -14.58 -10.77
N ASP A 381 1.20 -14.91 -9.58
CA ASP A 381 -0.05 -14.32 -9.07
C ASP A 381 0.08 -12.83 -8.76
N HIS A 382 1.26 -12.34 -8.43
CA HIS A 382 1.56 -10.91 -8.41
C HIS A 382 1.24 -10.18 -9.74
N ILE A 383 1.31 -10.87 -10.88
CA ILE A 383 0.94 -10.33 -12.19
C ILE A 383 -0.57 -10.51 -12.44
N THR A 384 -1.11 -11.71 -12.18
CA THR A 384 -2.54 -11.97 -12.38
C THR A 384 -3.39 -11.03 -11.54
N SER A 385 -2.92 -10.71 -10.33
CA SER A 385 -3.56 -9.79 -9.41
C SER A 385 -3.29 -8.33 -9.72
N ALA A 386 -2.10 -7.93 -10.21
CA ALA A 386 -1.83 -6.55 -10.59
C ALA A 386 -2.78 -6.06 -11.70
N ILE A 387 -3.19 -6.95 -12.60
CA ILE A 387 -4.22 -6.66 -13.60
C ILE A 387 -5.54 -6.26 -12.92
N GLY A 388 -6.07 -7.11 -12.04
CA GLY A 388 -7.32 -6.81 -11.36
C GLY A 388 -7.21 -5.64 -10.38
N ALA A 389 -6.08 -5.52 -9.68
CA ALA A 389 -5.77 -4.45 -8.74
C ALA A 389 -5.78 -3.07 -9.41
N SER A 390 -5.20 -2.95 -10.62
CA SER A 390 -5.24 -1.69 -11.38
C SER A 390 -6.67 -1.32 -11.81
N ILE A 391 -7.48 -2.29 -12.24
CA ILE A 391 -8.88 -2.08 -12.65
C ILE A 391 -9.76 -1.70 -11.45
N ILE A 392 -9.61 -2.39 -10.32
CA ILE A 392 -10.46 -2.16 -9.14
C ILE A 392 -10.10 -0.82 -8.45
N ALA A 393 -8.82 -0.47 -8.40
CA ALA A 393 -8.37 0.84 -7.93
C ALA A 393 -8.79 1.97 -8.86
N GLN A 394 -8.75 1.77 -10.18
CA GLN A 394 -9.30 2.74 -11.13
C GLN A 394 -10.79 3.00 -10.87
N ALA A 395 -11.56 1.96 -10.55
CA ALA A 395 -12.99 2.08 -10.26
C ALA A 395 -13.28 2.78 -8.93
N GLY A 396 -12.42 2.61 -7.91
CA GLY A 396 -12.59 3.33 -6.65
C GLY A 396 -11.86 2.78 -5.42
N THR A 397 -11.22 1.61 -5.51
CA THR A 397 -10.50 1.03 -4.36
C THR A 397 -9.40 1.97 -3.84
N ALA A 398 -9.33 2.10 -2.51
CA ALA A 398 -8.46 3.04 -1.82
C ALA A 398 -7.09 2.42 -1.46
N MET A 399 -7.08 1.14 -1.09
CA MET A 399 -5.86 0.40 -0.74
C MET A 399 -5.84 -0.98 -1.39
N LEU A 400 -4.66 -1.42 -1.80
CA LEU A 400 -4.44 -2.70 -2.45
C LEU A 400 -3.53 -3.57 -1.57
N CYS A 401 -4.03 -4.73 -1.14
CA CYS A 401 -3.20 -5.74 -0.50
C CYS A 401 -2.40 -6.43 -1.59
N TYR A 402 -1.08 -6.41 -1.45
CA TYR A 402 -0.22 -7.03 -2.44
C TYR A 402 -0.45 -8.55 -2.52
N VAL A 403 0.00 -9.13 -3.62
CA VAL A 403 0.08 -10.58 -3.81
C VAL A 403 1.49 -10.84 -4.30
N THR A 404 2.14 -11.82 -3.70
CA THR A 404 3.54 -12.14 -4.02
C THR A 404 3.60 -13.19 -5.14
N PRO A 405 4.76 -13.37 -5.80
CA PRO A 405 4.95 -14.50 -6.72
C PRO A 405 4.67 -15.87 -6.08
N LYS A 406 4.82 -16.00 -4.76
CA LYS A 406 4.62 -17.25 -4.01
C LYS A 406 3.21 -17.46 -3.48
N GLU A 407 2.27 -16.58 -3.80
CA GLU A 407 0.87 -16.85 -3.45
C GLU A 407 0.46 -18.24 -3.96
N HIS A 408 -0.33 -18.96 -3.15
CA HIS A 408 -0.70 -20.36 -3.38
C HIS A 408 0.43 -21.40 -3.38
N LEU A 409 1.69 -21.00 -3.12
CA LEU A 409 2.87 -21.88 -3.20
C LEU A 409 3.69 -21.93 -1.92
N GLY A 410 3.77 -20.84 -1.15
CA GLY A 410 4.51 -20.82 0.10
C GLY A 410 4.77 -19.43 0.66
N LEU A 411 5.61 -19.35 1.70
CA LEU A 411 5.92 -18.07 2.33
C LEU A 411 6.89 -17.23 1.48
N PRO A 412 6.61 -15.93 1.29
CA PRO A 412 7.46 -15.02 0.53
C PRO A 412 8.79 -14.79 1.25
N ASN A 413 9.87 -14.85 0.49
CA ASN A 413 11.18 -14.39 0.94
C ASN A 413 11.33 -12.89 0.62
N ARG A 414 12.49 -12.33 0.97
CA ARG A 414 12.83 -10.91 0.74
C ARG A 414 12.67 -10.45 -0.72
N GLN A 415 13.02 -11.27 -1.71
CA GLN A 415 12.85 -10.91 -3.12
C GLN A 415 11.37 -10.94 -3.52
N ASP A 416 10.63 -11.96 -3.09
CA ASP A 416 9.19 -12.08 -3.37
C ASP A 416 8.40 -10.88 -2.81
N VAL A 417 8.83 -10.34 -1.65
CA VAL A 417 8.29 -9.11 -1.05
C VAL A 417 8.55 -7.91 -1.94
N LYS A 418 9.80 -7.72 -2.44
CA LYS A 418 10.12 -6.63 -3.38
C LYS A 418 9.27 -6.73 -4.64
N ASP A 419 9.21 -7.90 -5.26
CA ASP A 419 8.48 -8.12 -6.51
C ASP A 419 6.98 -7.82 -6.34
N GLY A 420 6.38 -8.28 -5.22
CA GLY A 420 5.00 -7.96 -4.88
C GLY A 420 4.76 -6.46 -4.67
N VAL A 421 5.62 -5.78 -3.91
CA VAL A 421 5.48 -4.34 -3.65
C VAL A 421 5.62 -3.54 -4.94
N ILE A 422 6.62 -3.83 -5.77
CA ILE A 422 6.83 -3.14 -7.05
C ILE A 422 5.65 -3.36 -8.00
N ALA A 423 5.16 -4.60 -8.14
CA ALA A 423 3.99 -4.91 -8.96
C ALA A 423 2.76 -4.09 -8.53
N TYR A 424 2.54 -3.95 -7.22
CA TYR A 424 1.41 -3.20 -6.70
C TYR A 424 1.59 -1.69 -6.71
N LYS A 425 2.81 -1.16 -6.59
CA LYS A 425 3.07 0.27 -6.83
C LYS A 425 2.86 0.64 -8.30
N ILE A 426 3.15 -0.28 -9.23
CA ILE A 426 2.77 -0.12 -10.64
C ILE A 426 1.24 -0.08 -10.78
N ALA A 427 0.52 -1.05 -10.20
CA ALA A 427 -0.93 -1.11 -10.29
C ALA A 427 -1.62 0.13 -9.67
N ALA A 428 -1.18 0.55 -8.49
CA ALA A 428 -1.66 1.74 -7.79
C ALA A 428 -1.41 3.02 -8.61
N HIS A 429 -0.20 3.21 -9.12
CA HIS A 429 0.15 4.37 -9.94
C HIS A 429 -0.60 4.39 -11.27
N ALA A 430 -0.76 3.22 -11.93
CA ALA A 430 -1.56 3.11 -13.14
C ALA A 430 -3.04 3.48 -12.91
N ALA A 431 -3.60 3.07 -11.77
CA ALA A 431 -4.93 3.49 -11.36
C ALA A 431 -5.01 5.00 -11.09
N ASP A 432 -4.01 5.60 -10.44
CA ASP A 432 -3.96 7.05 -10.21
C ASP A 432 -3.85 7.84 -11.52
N LEU A 433 -3.08 7.37 -12.51
CA LEU A 433 -3.08 7.94 -13.86
C LEU A 433 -4.47 7.86 -14.50
N ALA A 434 -5.13 6.70 -14.42
CA ALA A 434 -6.45 6.48 -14.99
C ALA A 434 -7.55 7.31 -14.31
N LYS A 435 -7.41 7.57 -12.99
CA LYS A 435 -8.26 8.48 -12.21
C LYS A 435 -7.97 9.95 -12.51
N GLY A 436 -6.87 10.27 -13.19
CA GLY A 436 -6.41 11.65 -13.39
C GLY A 436 -5.96 12.32 -12.10
N HIS A 437 -5.39 11.56 -11.16
CA HIS A 437 -4.95 12.09 -9.87
C HIS A 437 -3.90 13.19 -10.07
N PRO A 438 -4.00 14.33 -9.37
CA PRO A 438 -3.00 15.39 -9.46
C PRO A 438 -1.58 14.86 -9.22
N ARG A 439 -0.63 15.35 -10.01
CA ARG A 439 0.81 15.01 -9.98
C ARG A 439 1.20 13.59 -10.43
N ALA A 440 0.26 12.65 -10.62
CA ALA A 440 0.61 11.28 -11.05
C ALA A 440 1.41 11.29 -12.37
N GLN A 441 0.90 11.98 -13.39
CA GLN A 441 1.53 12.02 -14.71
C GLN A 441 2.90 12.73 -14.75
N GLN A 442 3.22 13.57 -13.76
CA GLN A 442 4.49 14.32 -13.75
C GLN A 442 5.70 13.37 -13.73
N ARG A 443 5.59 12.24 -13.03
CA ARG A 443 6.66 11.25 -12.96
C ARG A 443 6.83 10.51 -14.29
N ASP A 444 5.74 10.10 -14.93
CA ASP A 444 5.74 9.46 -16.25
C ASP A 444 6.37 10.36 -17.31
N ASP A 445 5.98 11.63 -17.33
CA ASP A 445 6.48 12.62 -18.27
C ASP A 445 7.98 12.88 -18.02
N ALA A 446 8.40 13.03 -16.76
CA ALA A 446 9.81 13.22 -16.41
C ALA A 446 10.68 12.03 -16.84
N LEU A 447 10.23 10.79 -16.57
CA LEU A 447 10.94 9.57 -16.96
C LEU A 447 10.97 9.41 -18.49
N SER A 448 9.84 9.67 -19.16
CA SER A 448 9.73 9.59 -20.62
C SER A 448 10.61 10.63 -21.31
N LYS A 449 10.68 11.85 -20.76
CA LYS A 449 11.61 12.88 -21.24
C LYS A 449 13.06 12.45 -21.06
N ALA A 450 13.43 11.92 -19.89
CA ALA A 450 14.78 11.39 -19.66
C ALA A 450 15.15 10.26 -20.64
N ARG A 451 14.18 9.37 -20.93
CA ARG A 451 14.34 8.30 -21.93
C ARG A 451 14.56 8.85 -23.33
N PHE A 452 13.76 9.82 -23.77
CA PHE A 452 13.86 10.41 -25.10
C PHE A 452 15.17 11.21 -25.28
N GLU A 453 15.64 11.86 -24.22
CA GLU A 453 16.88 12.63 -24.19
C GLU A 453 18.12 11.76 -23.87
N PHE A 454 17.96 10.44 -23.77
CA PHE A 454 19.04 9.48 -23.45
C PHE A 454 19.80 9.79 -22.14
N ARG A 455 19.13 10.42 -21.18
CA ARG A 455 19.63 10.62 -19.81
C ARG A 455 19.43 9.35 -18.99
N TRP A 456 20.23 8.32 -19.28
CA TRP A 456 20.05 6.97 -18.71
C TRP A 456 20.03 6.95 -17.18
N HIS A 457 20.96 7.67 -16.52
CA HIS A 457 20.99 7.74 -15.06
C HIS A 457 19.70 8.34 -14.48
N ASP A 458 19.18 9.41 -15.11
CA ASP A 458 17.94 10.04 -14.68
C ASP A 458 16.73 9.12 -14.90
N GLN A 459 16.70 8.41 -16.04
CA GLN A 459 15.67 7.40 -16.31
C GLN A 459 15.66 6.30 -15.24
N PHE A 460 16.83 5.80 -14.84
CA PHE A 460 16.92 4.80 -13.77
C PHE A 460 16.44 5.38 -12.43
N ALA A 461 16.94 6.56 -12.05
CA ALA A 461 16.62 7.19 -10.77
C ALA A 461 15.13 7.54 -10.60
N LEU A 462 14.45 7.90 -11.70
CA LEU A 462 13.01 8.18 -11.73
C LEU A 462 12.12 6.93 -11.66
N SER A 463 12.67 5.75 -11.97
CA SER A 463 11.92 4.49 -11.96
C SER A 463 11.49 4.06 -10.55
N LEU A 464 10.56 3.10 -10.46
CA LEU A 464 10.14 2.50 -9.18
C LEU A 464 11.25 1.65 -8.55
N ASP A 465 12.10 1.05 -9.39
CA ASP A 465 13.21 0.19 -8.99
C ASP A 465 14.49 0.58 -9.76
N PRO A 466 15.21 1.62 -9.29
CA PRO A 466 16.40 2.11 -9.96
C PRO A 466 17.53 1.08 -10.07
N ASP A 467 17.58 0.13 -9.13
CA ASP A 467 18.61 -0.89 -9.07
C ASP A 467 18.43 -1.87 -10.23
N THR A 468 17.24 -2.45 -10.38
CA THR A 468 16.94 -3.41 -11.45
C THR A 468 16.91 -2.73 -12.83
N ALA A 469 16.43 -1.48 -12.92
CA ALA A 469 16.44 -0.74 -14.19
C ALA A 469 17.87 -0.55 -14.75
N ARG A 470 18.84 -0.31 -13.85
CA ARG A 470 20.26 -0.19 -14.21
C ARG A 470 20.86 -1.56 -14.53
N GLU A 471 20.60 -2.55 -13.68
CA GLU A 471 21.11 -3.92 -13.85
C GLU A 471 20.79 -4.47 -15.25
N TYR A 472 19.52 -4.41 -15.67
CA TYR A 472 19.09 -4.94 -16.98
C TYR A 472 19.71 -4.20 -18.17
N HIS A 473 19.97 -2.89 -18.05
CA HIS A 473 20.70 -2.18 -19.09
C HIS A 473 22.16 -2.68 -19.16
N ASP A 474 22.79 -2.84 -17.99
CA ASP A 474 24.21 -3.11 -17.85
C ASP A 474 24.60 -4.56 -18.14
N GLU A 475 23.64 -5.49 -18.13
CA GLU A 475 23.84 -6.87 -18.62
C GLU A 475 24.42 -6.91 -20.05
N THR A 476 24.08 -5.93 -20.89
CA THR A 476 24.53 -5.86 -22.29
C THR A 476 25.41 -4.66 -22.60
N LEU A 477 25.25 -3.55 -21.87
CA LEU A 477 26.00 -2.31 -22.07
C LEU A 477 26.56 -1.76 -20.74
N PRO A 478 27.48 -2.49 -20.07
CA PRO A 478 27.95 -2.13 -18.73
C PRO A 478 28.88 -0.91 -18.71
N ALA A 479 29.56 -0.61 -19.82
CA ALA A 479 30.56 0.45 -19.87
C ALA A 479 29.92 1.83 -19.65
N GLU A 480 30.52 2.68 -18.82
CA GLU A 480 29.92 3.99 -18.50
C GLU A 480 29.64 4.91 -19.69
N PRO A 481 30.44 4.92 -20.77
CA PRO A 481 30.06 5.65 -21.98
C PRO A 481 28.71 5.22 -22.61
N ALA A 482 28.18 4.04 -22.26
CA ALA A 482 26.85 3.63 -22.70
C ALA A 482 25.72 4.41 -22.02
N LYS A 483 25.96 5.00 -20.83
CA LYS A 483 24.97 5.82 -20.11
C LYS A 483 24.76 7.21 -20.71
N THR A 484 25.52 7.55 -21.74
CA THR A 484 25.33 8.74 -22.58
C THR A 484 25.08 8.37 -24.04
N ALA A 485 24.94 7.08 -24.36
CA ALA A 485 24.69 6.61 -25.71
C ALA A 485 23.25 6.89 -26.15
N HIS A 486 23.09 7.35 -27.40
CA HIS A 486 21.78 7.59 -27.99
C HIS A 486 21.14 6.30 -28.56
N PHE A 487 21.27 5.19 -27.84
CA PHE A 487 20.68 3.89 -28.16
C PHE A 487 20.84 2.91 -26.99
N CYS A 488 20.12 1.79 -27.03
CA CYS A 488 20.39 0.61 -26.20
C CYS A 488 20.68 -0.62 -27.08
N SER A 489 20.96 -1.76 -26.45
CA SER A 489 21.26 -3.02 -27.13
C SER A 489 20.13 -3.55 -28.02
N MET A 490 18.86 -3.22 -27.72
CA MET A 490 17.70 -3.69 -28.49
C MET A 490 17.72 -3.25 -29.96
N CYS A 491 18.03 -1.98 -30.25
CA CYS A 491 18.04 -1.46 -31.62
C CYS A 491 19.46 -1.19 -32.13
N GLY A 492 20.44 -1.14 -31.22
CA GLY A 492 21.78 -0.67 -31.51
C GLY A 492 21.79 0.78 -32.03
N PRO A 493 22.97 1.28 -32.45
CA PRO A 493 23.10 2.66 -32.85
C PRO A 493 22.20 2.99 -34.05
N ARG A 494 22.18 2.17 -35.10
CA ARG A 494 21.57 2.57 -36.40
C ARG A 494 20.05 2.66 -36.39
N PHE A 495 19.37 1.85 -35.58
CA PHE A 495 17.91 1.68 -35.68
C PHE A 495 17.15 2.22 -34.46
N CYS A 496 17.80 2.98 -33.58
CA CYS A 496 17.11 3.61 -32.47
C CYS A 496 16.12 4.68 -32.98
N SER A 497 14.83 4.44 -32.77
CA SER A 497 13.74 5.31 -33.23
C SER A 497 13.77 6.69 -32.58
N MET A 498 14.10 6.78 -31.28
CA MET A 498 14.20 8.05 -30.57
C MET A 498 15.36 8.90 -31.09
N ARG A 499 16.50 8.28 -31.43
CA ARG A 499 17.64 8.97 -32.03
C ARG A 499 17.30 9.51 -33.42
N ILE A 500 16.71 8.67 -34.27
CA ILE A 500 16.24 9.08 -35.61
C ILE A 500 15.27 10.27 -35.48
N THR A 501 14.37 10.24 -34.49
CA THR A 501 13.44 11.35 -34.24
C THR A 501 14.15 12.61 -33.77
N ALA A 502 15.18 12.50 -32.93
CA ALA A 502 16.00 13.64 -32.51
C ALA A 502 16.71 14.27 -33.73
N ASP A 503 17.35 13.46 -34.59
CA ASP A 503 18.00 13.92 -35.81
C ASP A 503 17.02 14.65 -36.75
N ILE A 504 15.78 14.14 -36.87
CA ILE A 504 14.71 14.80 -37.65
C ILE A 504 14.33 16.16 -37.05
N ARG A 505 14.17 16.23 -35.72
CA ARG A 505 13.83 17.50 -35.04
C ARG A 505 14.90 18.55 -35.24
N ASP A 506 16.17 18.18 -35.15
CA ASP A 506 17.30 19.08 -35.35
C ASP A 506 17.36 19.58 -36.80
N ALA A 507 17.17 18.69 -37.79
CA ALA A 507 17.13 19.04 -39.20
C ALA A 507 15.96 20.00 -39.53
N MET A 508 14.77 19.75 -38.95
CA MET A 508 13.62 20.64 -39.13
C MET A 508 13.84 22.00 -38.46
N ALA A 509 14.39 22.04 -37.24
CA ALA A 509 14.71 23.29 -36.55
C ALA A 509 15.73 24.13 -37.34
N GLN A 510 16.73 23.49 -37.96
CA GLN A 510 17.66 24.16 -38.87
C GLN A 510 16.93 24.76 -40.09
N LYS A 511 16.05 23.99 -40.73
CA LYS A 511 15.27 24.46 -41.89
C LYS A 511 14.30 25.59 -41.53
N SER A 512 13.69 25.56 -40.35
CA SER A 512 12.84 26.66 -39.86
C SER A 512 13.65 27.94 -39.63
N ARG A 513 14.86 27.85 -39.07
CA ARG A 513 15.77 29.00 -38.93
C ARG A 513 16.17 29.57 -40.28
N GLU A 514 16.56 28.71 -41.21
CA GLU A 514 16.89 29.09 -42.60
C GLU A 514 15.70 29.83 -43.26
N PHE A 515 14.48 29.30 -43.15
CA PHE A 515 13.28 29.95 -43.68
C PHE A 515 13.02 31.34 -43.07
N ALA A 516 13.19 31.46 -41.74
CA ALA A 516 13.04 32.74 -41.04
C ALA A 516 14.11 33.76 -41.44
N GLU A 517 15.38 33.32 -41.55
CA GLU A 517 16.50 34.15 -42.01
C GLU A 517 16.30 34.64 -43.46
N HIS A 518 15.65 33.82 -44.30
CA HIS A 518 15.27 34.20 -45.66
C HIS A 518 13.91 34.93 -45.73
N GLY A 519 13.50 35.59 -44.64
CA GLY A 519 12.36 36.50 -44.63
C GLY A 519 10.99 35.83 -44.61
N ASN A 520 10.91 34.55 -44.22
CA ASN A 520 9.68 33.75 -44.23
C ASN A 520 9.03 33.66 -45.62
N GLN A 521 9.82 33.67 -46.69
CA GLN A 521 9.34 33.60 -48.06
C GLN A 521 9.53 32.19 -48.62
N VAL A 522 8.47 31.65 -49.24
CA VAL A 522 8.50 30.32 -49.89
C VAL A 522 9.32 30.34 -51.18
N TYR A 523 9.45 31.51 -51.82
CA TYR A 523 10.22 31.70 -53.05
C TYR A 523 11.41 32.59 -52.76
N LEU A 524 12.62 32.02 -52.82
CA LEU A 524 13.87 32.76 -52.68
C LEU A 524 14.20 33.48 -54.01
N PRO A 525 14.73 34.72 -53.98
CA PRO A 525 15.23 35.37 -55.18
C PRO A 525 16.32 34.52 -55.80
N LEU A 526 16.24 34.27 -57.11
CA LEU A 526 17.32 33.60 -57.84
C LEU A 526 18.57 34.49 -57.72
N GLU A 527 19.66 33.96 -57.17
CA GLU A 527 20.94 34.66 -57.13
C GLU A 527 21.32 35.09 -58.55
N GLU A 528 21.54 36.40 -58.74
CA GLU A 528 22.13 36.90 -59.97
C GLU A 528 23.53 36.29 -60.10
N VAL A 529 23.65 35.29 -60.96
CA VAL A 529 24.94 34.74 -61.41
C VAL A 529 25.73 35.91 -61.97
N ARG A 530 26.71 36.39 -61.20
CA ARG A 530 27.59 37.47 -61.66
C ARG A 530 28.37 36.97 -62.89
N PRO A 531 28.43 37.78 -63.96
CA PRO A 531 28.98 37.38 -65.25
C PRO A 531 30.48 37.10 -65.23
#